data_AF-W9AYT6-F1
#
_entry.id   AF-W9AYT6-F1
#
_cell.length_a   1.000
_cell.length_b   1.000
_cell.length_c   1.000
_cell.angle_alpha   90.00
_cell.angle_beta   90.00
_cell.angle_gamma   90.00
#
_symmetry.space_group_name_H-M   'P 1'
#
loop_
_entity.id
_entity.type
_entity.pdbx_description
1 polymer ?
#
loop_
_entity_poly.entity_id
_entity_poly.type
_entity_poly.pdbx_seq_one_letter_code
_entity_poly.pdbx_strand_id
1 'polypeptide(L)'
;MESAAPPTITRPPEIAAAPGNTFWCLIRFALANIKRRPERFVLSVLGIALAIACVTVVRTIAASFAITGEDSVTDVIGDAQLWVVPAAGVHYDNEAQALVATGPAPAITTVPDGWSAVRTLSGTTTVNGSTVSVRGVDTVPAGHAAVGEQLAARLGVRPGDHVTIGGQNLTVDVAGSGQSASIPTELAHSVVGDNGWWTITAPAGQEKRRDLAQVFGAATGLPATTDPSVQPEAGGQGLIYDTVGGVGPLSFQQNYSALFSGKVTGSTLGLISTIGLILGFVIAVSSFLAAVSERKREFGIMSSIGLADEVLYFFLVESAIVFVVAYAVGVLGAGAAVALVIPGIATVTAWAQAAGMVAAFIPAMAIVGALIPVHRLLQQRPVELLGGR
;
A
#
# COMPACT_ATOMS: atom_id res chain seq x y z
N MET A 1 11.32 82.39 41.89
CA MET A 1 10.78 81.07 42.28
C MET A 1 10.72 80.23 41.02
N GLU A 2 11.76 79.45 40.81
CA GLU A 2 12.03 78.71 39.58
C GLU A 2 11.28 77.37 39.63
N SER A 3 10.49 77.09 38.60
CA SER A 3 9.67 75.88 38.45
C SER A 3 10.49 74.80 37.75
N ALA A 4 10.84 73.73 38.47
CA ALA A 4 11.56 72.58 37.91
C ALA A 4 10.57 71.60 37.25
N ALA A 5 10.69 71.40 35.94
CA ALA A 5 9.91 70.43 35.17
C ALA A 5 10.40 68.98 35.43
N PRO A 6 9.52 67.96 35.34
CA PRO A 6 9.90 66.57 35.58
C PRO A 6 10.73 66.00 34.40
N PRO A 7 11.65 65.04 34.66
CA PRO A 7 12.46 64.44 33.61
C PRO A 7 11.62 63.57 32.68
N THR A 8 11.76 63.78 31.38
CA THR A 8 11.14 62.97 30.33
C THR A 8 11.88 61.64 30.20
N ILE A 9 11.23 60.53 30.57
CA ILE A 9 11.75 59.18 30.32
C ILE A 9 11.50 58.85 28.85
N THR A 10 12.55 58.89 28.03
CA THR A 10 12.48 58.41 26.64
C THR A 10 12.52 56.88 26.62
N ARG A 11 11.50 56.25 26.01
CA ARG A 11 11.51 54.81 25.74
C ARG A 11 12.77 54.45 24.92
N PRO A 12 13.43 53.31 25.19
CA PRO A 12 14.50 52.82 24.32
C PRO A 12 13.97 52.65 22.89
N PRO A 13 14.80 52.84 21.86
CA PRO A 13 14.38 52.59 20.49
C PRO A 13 13.90 51.14 20.37
N GLU A 14 12.69 50.98 19.83
CA GLU A 14 12.10 49.70 19.48
C GLU A 14 13.10 48.98 18.56
N ILE A 15 13.55 47.78 18.96
CA ILE A 15 14.51 47.00 18.18
C ILE A 15 13.87 46.75 16.81
N ALA A 16 14.45 47.36 15.77
CA ALA A 16 13.97 47.22 14.42
C ALA A 16 13.91 45.73 14.06
N ALA A 17 12.70 45.22 13.80
CA ALA A 17 12.49 43.89 13.29
C ALA A 17 13.23 43.78 11.95
N ALA A 18 14.32 43.01 11.92
CA ALA A 18 15.07 42.77 10.70
C ALA A 18 14.12 42.17 9.64
N PRO A 19 14.12 42.66 8.39
CA PRO A 19 13.25 42.17 7.32
C PRO A 19 13.85 40.87 6.78
N GLY A 20 13.85 39.82 7.60
CA GLY A 20 14.20 38.47 7.22
C GLY A 20 13.01 37.57 7.49
N ASN A 21 12.75 36.63 6.59
CA ASN A 21 11.72 35.62 6.82
C ASN A 21 12.08 34.86 8.12
N THR A 22 11.36 35.11 9.22
CA THR A 22 11.64 34.56 10.56
C THR A 22 11.88 33.06 10.51
N PHE A 23 11.12 32.36 9.66
CA PHE A 23 11.27 30.94 9.38
C PHE A 23 12.67 30.54 8.86
N TRP A 24 13.24 31.33 7.95
CA TRP A 24 14.59 31.09 7.42
C TRP A 24 15.68 31.31 8.48
N CYS A 25 15.49 32.26 9.40
CA CYS A 25 16.38 32.44 10.54
C CYS A 25 16.35 31.21 11.47
N LEU A 26 15.16 30.67 11.76
CA LEU A 26 15.01 29.44 12.54
C LEU A 26 15.71 28.25 11.87
N ILE A 27 15.50 28.05 10.56
CA ILE A 27 16.15 26.99 9.78
C ILE A 27 17.67 27.14 9.80
N ARG A 28 18.19 28.34 9.52
CA ARG A 28 19.64 28.58 9.49
C ARG A 28 20.27 28.29 10.85
N PHE A 29 19.60 28.66 11.93
CA PHE A 29 20.04 28.36 13.29
C PHE A 29 20.03 26.86 13.56
N ALA A 30 18.94 26.16 13.23
CA ALA A 30 18.84 24.72 13.37
C ALA A 30 19.93 23.96 12.58
N LEU A 31 20.18 24.37 11.33
CA LEU A 31 21.26 23.80 10.50
C LEU A 31 22.66 24.06 11.07
N ALA A 32 22.90 25.25 11.61
CA ALA A 32 24.16 25.58 12.26
C ALA A 32 24.38 24.69 13.50
N ASN A 33 23.30 24.40 14.23
CA ASN A 33 23.34 23.53 15.40
C ASN A 33 23.62 22.06 15.04
N ILE A 34 22.94 21.56 14.00
CA ILE A 34 23.17 20.20 13.46
C ILE A 34 24.64 20.03 13.03
N LYS A 35 25.21 21.03 12.35
CA LYS A 35 26.63 21.00 11.94
C LYS A 35 27.62 20.95 13.10
N ARG A 36 27.25 21.45 14.28
CA ARG A 36 28.10 21.42 15.48
C ARG A 36 28.13 20.05 16.15
N ARG A 37 27.09 19.23 15.96
CA ARG A 37 26.97 17.89 16.58
C ARG A 37 26.46 16.85 15.57
N PRO A 38 27.24 16.53 14.52
CA PRO A 38 26.78 15.69 13.41
C PRO A 38 26.51 14.24 13.85
N GLU A 39 27.28 13.69 14.79
CA GLU A 39 27.13 12.30 15.27
C GLU A 39 25.73 12.02 15.80
N ARG A 40 25.21 12.96 16.60
CA ARG A 40 23.88 12.84 17.20
C ARG A 40 22.80 12.91 16.12
N PHE A 41 22.90 13.88 15.23
CA PHE A 41 21.96 14.04 14.12
C PHE A 41 21.90 12.76 13.28
N VAL A 42 23.05 12.21 12.92
CA VAL A 42 23.15 10.96 12.14
C VAL A 42 22.52 9.79 12.90
N LEU A 43 22.82 9.63 14.19
CA LEU A 43 22.26 8.53 14.99
C LEU A 43 20.73 8.61 15.10
N SER A 44 20.17 9.80 15.36
CA SER A 44 18.72 10.01 15.41
C SER A 44 18.08 9.75 14.05
N VAL A 45 18.67 10.29 12.98
CA VAL A 45 18.16 10.13 11.61
C VAL A 45 18.18 8.66 11.22
N LEU A 46 19.27 7.91 11.45
CA LEU A 46 19.36 6.49 11.10
C LEU A 46 18.37 5.63 11.88
N GLY A 47 18.21 5.86 13.18
CA GLY A 47 17.24 5.10 14.00
C GLY A 47 15.80 5.30 13.54
N ILE A 48 15.40 6.55 13.27
CA ILE A 48 14.07 6.88 12.76
C ILE A 48 13.89 6.38 11.33
N ALA A 49 14.90 6.59 10.46
CA ALA A 49 14.87 6.16 9.07
C ALA A 49 14.76 4.64 8.95
N LEU A 50 15.42 3.87 9.82
CA LEU A 50 15.32 2.41 9.84
C LEU A 50 13.89 1.96 10.19
N ALA A 51 13.25 2.55 11.21
CA ALA A 51 11.86 2.25 11.53
C ALA A 51 10.92 2.57 10.36
N ILE A 52 11.08 3.76 9.79
CA ILE A 52 10.30 4.20 8.62
C ILE A 52 10.53 3.24 7.46
N ALA A 53 11.77 2.83 7.21
CA ALA A 53 12.11 1.91 6.14
C ALA A 53 11.44 0.54 6.35
N CYS A 54 11.52 -0.04 7.54
CA CYS A 54 10.87 -1.32 7.84
C CYS A 54 9.36 -1.29 7.59
N VAL A 55 8.68 -0.24 8.06
CA VAL A 55 7.23 -0.08 7.83
C VAL A 55 6.93 0.17 6.35
N THR A 56 7.71 1.02 5.70
CA THR A 56 7.49 1.36 4.28
C THR A 56 7.70 0.14 3.40
N VAL A 57 8.72 -0.69 3.66
CA VAL A 57 8.95 -1.95 2.93
C VAL A 57 7.73 -2.86 3.03
N VAL A 58 7.26 -3.16 4.25
CA VAL A 58 6.14 -4.08 4.45
C VAL A 58 4.84 -3.51 3.87
N ARG A 59 4.60 -2.21 4.02
CA ARG A 59 3.43 -1.55 3.43
C ARG A 59 3.48 -1.50 1.91
N THR A 60 4.66 -1.32 1.33
CA THR A 60 4.85 -1.38 -0.13
C THR A 60 4.52 -2.78 -0.63
N ILE A 61 5.08 -3.82 -0.01
CA ILE A 61 4.77 -5.22 -0.38
C ILE A 61 3.27 -5.48 -0.22
N ALA A 62 2.66 -5.09 0.90
CA ALA A 62 1.22 -5.29 1.13
C ALA A 62 0.35 -4.58 0.07
N ALA A 63 0.71 -3.34 -0.29
CA ALA A 63 0.02 -2.58 -1.33
C ALA A 63 0.19 -3.22 -2.72
N SER A 64 1.38 -3.70 -3.06
CA SER A 64 1.62 -4.43 -4.31
C SER A 64 0.77 -5.70 -4.40
N PHE A 65 0.71 -6.49 -3.33
CA PHE A 65 -0.16 -7.67 -3.27
C PHE A 65 -1.64 -7.31 -3.38
N ALA A 66 -2.07 -6.18 -2.80
CA ALA A 66 -3.43 -5.67 -2.98
C ALA A 66 -3.70 -5.34 -4.45
N ILE A 67 -2.84 -4.54 -5.09
CA ILE A 67 -2.96 -4.19 -6.51
C ILE A 67 -3.03 -5.45 -7.37
N THR A 68 -2.12 -6.41 -7.15
CA THR A 68 -2.14 -7.70 -7.84
C THR A 68 -3.45 -8.46 -7.63
N GLY A 69 -4.00 -8.48 -6.41
CA GLY A 69 -5.29 -9.11 -6.14
C GLY A 69 -6.45 -8.42 -6.86
N GLU A 70 -6.46 -7.09 -6.90
CA GLU A 70 -7.48 -6.29 -7.60
C GLU A 70 -7.41 -6.52 -9.12
N ASP A 71 -6.21 -6.42 -9.70
CA ASP A 71 -5.96 -6.63 -11.13
C ASP A 71 -6.32 -8.05 -11.54
N SER A 72 -5.97 -9.06 -10.73
CA SER A 72 -6.28 -10.46 -11.04
C SER A 72 -7.77 -10.74 -11.06
N VAL A 73 -8.53 -10.17 -10.12
CA VAL A 73 -9.98 -10.33 -10.10
C VAL A 73 -10.62 -9.55 -11.24
N THR A 74 -10.13 -8.34 -11.52
CA THR A 74 -10.63 -7.53 -12.65
C THR A 74 -10.41 -8.25 -13.98
N ASP A 75 -9.26 -8.89 -14.16
CA ASP A 75 -8.93 -9.68 -15.34
C ASP A 75 -9.82 -10.93 -15.48
N VAL A 76 -10.37 -11.47 -14.38
CA VAL A 76 -11.29 -12.62 -14.40
C VAL A 76 -12.74 -12.21 -14.59
N ILE A 77 -13.21 -11.23 -13.82
CA ILE A 77 -14.62 -10.86 -13.72
C ILE A 77 -14.99 -9.84 -14.79
N GLY A 78 -14.09 -8.92 -15.13
CA GLY A 78 -14.40 -7.76 -15.97
C GLY A 78 -15.60 -7.00 -15.41
N ASP A 79 -16.61 -6.82 -16.25
CA ASP A 79 -17.87 -6.15 -15.90
C ASP A 79 -18.98 -7.12 -15.45
N ALA A 80 -18.69 -8.40 -15.22
CA ALA A 80 -19.68 -9.38 -14.80
C ALA A 80 -20.18 -9.10 -13.37
N GLN A 81 -21.48 -9.32 -13.16
CA GLN A 81 -22.13 -9.09 -11.86
C GLN A 81 -21.95 -10.26 -10.89
N LEU A 82 -21.80 -11.49 -11.40
CA LEU A 82 -21.54 -12.66 -10.57
C LEU A 82 -20.34 -13.45 -11.09
N TRP A 83 -19.57 -14.01 -10.16
CA TRP A 83 -18.48 -14.94 -10.45
C TRP A 83 -18.74 -16.27 -9.76
N VAL A 84 -18.92 -17.33 -10.55
CA VAL A 84 -19.24 -18.66 -10.05
C VAL A 84 -18.00 -19.53 -10.10
N VAL A 85 -17.47 -19.86 -8.92
CA VAL A 85 -16.21 -20.59 -8.75
C VAL A 85 -16.47 -22.07 -8.45
N PRO A 86 -15.52 -22.96 -8.82
CA PRO A 86 -15.64 -24.39 -8.54
C PRO A 86 -15.60 -24.69 -7.05
N ALA A 87 -16.05 -25.88 -6.64
CA ALA A 87 -16.04 -26.31 -5.23
C ALA A 87 -14.62 -26.44 -4.64
N ALA A 88 -13.62 -26.69 -5.49
CA ALA A 88 -12.20 -26.64 -5.11
C ALA A 88 -11.67 -25.20 -4.99
N GLY A 89 -12.48 -24.20 -5.35
CA GLY A 89 -12.14 -22.79 -5.35
C GLY A 89 -11.18 -22.39 -6.46
N VAL A 90 -10.68 -21.18 -6.32
CA VAL A 90 -9.71 -20.55 -7.20
C VAL A 90 -8.52 -20.11 -6.35
N HIS A 91 -7.34 -20.10 -6.94
CA HIS A 91 -6.15 -19.64 -6.28
C HIS A 91 -5.32 -18.76 -7.21
N TYR A 92 -4.52 -17.89 -6.62
CA TYR A 92 -3.52 -17.14 -7.36
C TYR A 92 -2.26 -17.99 -7.47
N ASP A 93 -1.88 -18.32 -8.70
CA ASP A 93 -0.66 -19.06 -8.98
C ASP A 93 0.49 -18.05 -9.15
N ASN A 94 1.51 -18.15 -8.30
CA ASN A 94 2.63 -17.20 -8.28
C ASN A 94 3.54 -17.32 -9.51
N GLU A 95 3.62 -18.49 -10.14
CA GLU A 95 4.44 -18.69 -11.33
C GLU A 95 3.69 -18.22 -12.59
N ALA A 96 2.39 -18.53 -12.68
CA ALA A 96 1.54 -18.03 -13.76
C ALA A 96 1.18 -16.54 -13.61
N GLN A 97 1.33 -15.99 -12.40
CA GLN A 97 0.97 -14.62 -12.03
C GLN A 97 -0.50 -14.26 -12.30
N ALA A 98 -1.40 -15.23 -12.16
CA ALA A 98 -2.82 -15.07 -12.44
C ALA A 98 -3.69 -15.93 -11.52
N LEU A 99 -4.98 -15.59 -11.43
CA LEU A 99 -5.98 -16.46 -10.83
C LEU A 99 -6.26 -17.65 -11.75
N VAL A 100 -6.29 -18.84 -11.17
CA VAL A 100 -6.53 -20.11 -11.85
C VAL A 100 -7.54 -20.96 -11.08
N ALA A 101 -8.31 -21.76 -11.81
CA ALA A 101 -9.29 -22.66 -11.22
C ALA A 101 -8.60 -23.89 -10.63
N THR A 102 -9.00 -24.31 -9.43
CA THR A 102 -8.47 -25.50 -8.75
C THR A 102 -9.33 -26.74 -9.03
N GLY A 103 -10.38 -26.63 -9.84
CA GLY A 103 -11.28 -27.74 -10.16
C GLY A 103 -12.29 -27.40 -11.26
N PRO A 104 -13.12 -28.39 -11.63
CA PRO A 104 -14.04 -28.26 -12.75
C PRO A 104 -15.09 -27.19 -12.50
N ALA A 105 -15.38 -26.38 -13.53
CA ALA A 105 -16.41 -25.36 -13.45
C ALA A 105 -17.76 -25.99 -13.01
N PRO A 106 -18.53 -25.33 -12.12
CA PRO A 106 -19.83 -25.83 -11.70
C PRO A 106 -20.76 -26.14 -12.88
N ALA A 107 -21.54 -27.21 -12.76
CA ALA A 107 -22.52 -27.57 -13.78
C ALA A 107 -23.73 -26.64 -13.68
N ILE A 108 -23.88 -25.73 -14.63
CA ILE A 108 -25.02 -24.82 -14.74
C ILE A 108 -25.94 -25.34 -15.84
N THR A 109 -27.11 -25.86 -15.47
CA THR A 109 -28.10 -26.40 -16.41
C THR A 109 -29.18 -25.40 -16.78
N THR A 110 -29.38 -24.37 -15.96
CA THR A 110 -30.41 -23.34 -16.14
C THR A 110 -29.79 -21.96 -15.98
N VAL A 111 -29.93 -21.13 -17.00
CA VAL A 111 -29.58 -19.70 -16.96
C VAL A 111 -30.89 -18.92 -17.08
N PRO A 112 -31.22 -18.00 -16.14
CA PRO A 112 -32.47 -17.26 -16.21
C PRO A 112 -32.60 -16.42 -17.50
N ASP A 113 -33.83 -16.18 -17.94
CA ASP A 113 -34.09 -15.44 -19.18
C ASP A 113 -33.46 -14.03 -19.16
N GLY A 114 -32.75 -13.70 -20.25
CA GLY A 114 -32.08 -12.41 -20.42
C GLY A 114 -30.72 -12.28 -19.72
N TRP A 115 -30.28 -13.31 -19.00
CA TRP A 115 -28.93 -13.37 -18.42
C TRP A 115 -27.94 -13.98 -19.40
N SER A 116 -26.67 -13.59 -19.31
CA SER A 116 -25.57 -14.21 -20.05
C SER A 116 -24.65 -14.94 -19.08
N ALA A 117 -24.28 -16.17 -19.41
CA ALA A 117 -23.34 -16.99 -18.64
C ALA A 117 -22.21 -17.43 -19.55
N VAL A 118 -20.99 -17.02 -19.24
CA VAL A 118 -19.79 -17.37 -20.02
C VAL A 118 -18.93 -18.31 -19.19
N ARG A 119 -18.72 -19.54 -19.69
CA ARG A 119 -17.77 -20.49 -19.10
C ARG A 119 -16.38 -20.13 -19.57
N THR A 120 -15.45 -19.97 -18.64
CA THR A 120 -14.03 -19.84 -18.96
C THR A 120 -13.32 -21.05 -18.39
N LEU A 121 -12.78 -21.90 -19.27
CA LEU A 121 -11.83 -22.92 -18.85
C LEU A 121 -10.56 -22.21 -18.36
N SER A 122 -9.96 -22.69 -17.28
CA SER A 122 -8.80 -22.06 -16.66
C SER A 122 -7.88 -23.08 -16.03
N GLY A 123 -6.58 -22.89 -16.25
CA GLY A 123 -5.53 -23.64 -15.61
C GLY A 123 -4.17 -23.11 -16.03
N THR A 124 -3.14 -23.92 -15.85
CA THR A 124 -1.78 -23.57 -16.23
C THR A 124 -1.22 -24.54 -17.26
N THR A 125 -0.27 -24.06 -18.05
CA THR A 125 0.57 -24.87 -18.92
C THR A 125 1.98 -24.31 -18.95
N THR A 126 2.91 -25.00 -19.60
CA THR A 126 4.29 -24.50 -19.77
C THR A 126 4.50 -24.04 -21.20
N VAL A 127 4.94 -22.80 -21.37
CA VAL A 127 5.32 -22.21 -22.67
C VAL A 127 6.75 -21.71 -22.55
N ASN A 128 7.66 -22.22 -23.38
CA ASN A 128 9.09 -21.84 -23.36
C ASN A 128 9.73 -21.91 -21.96
N GLY A 129 9.36 -22.93 -21.16
CA GLY A 129 9.86 -23.11 -19.78
C GLY A 129 9.22 -22.19 -18.74
N SER A 130 8.28 -21.32 -19.12
CA SER A 130 7.52 -20.46 -18.20
C SER A 130 6.13 -21.03 -17.94
N THR A 131 5.68 -21.01 -16.68
CA THR A 131 4.30 -21.36 -16.31
C THR A 131 3.34 -20.25 -16.77
N VAL A 132 2.35 -20.58 -17.59
CA VAL A 132 1.41 -19.64 -18.21
C VAL A 132 -0.01 -19.99 -17.82
N SER A 133 -0.80 -18.99 -17.42
CA SER A 133 -2.24 -19.14 -17.23
C SER A 133 -2.92 -19.20 -18.58
N VAL A 134 -3.68 -20.26 -18.82
CA VAL A 134 -4.44 -20.47 -20.06
C VAL A 134 -5.92 -20.34 -19.78
N ARG A 135 -6.63 -19.65 -20.68
CA ARG A 135 -8.09 -19.49 -20.62
C ARG A 135 -8.75 -19.95 -21.91
N GLY A 136 -9.84 -20.71 -21.80
CA GLY A 136 -10.67 -21.08 -22.94
C GLY A 136 -11.71 -20.01 -23.22
N VAL A 137 -11.69 -19.43 -24.42
CA VAL A 137 -12.64 -18.39 -24.84
C VAL A 137 -13.10 -18.64 -26.28
N ASP A 138 -14.41 -18.75 -26.49
CA ASP A 138 -15.01 -19.10 -27.79
C ASP A 138 -14.80 -18.04 -28.88
N THR A 139 -14.52 -16.80 -28.49
CA THR A 139 -14.29 -15.69 -29.44
C THR A 139 -12.88 -15.67 -30.02
N VAL A 140 -11.94 -16.46 -29.48
CA VAL A 140 -10.58 -16.54 -30.01
C VAL A 140 -10.55 -17.43 -31.26
N PRO A 141 -10.08 -16.93 -32.41
CA PRO A 141 -10.02 -17.73 -33.63
C PRO A 141 -9.13 -18.95 -33.51
N ALA A 142 -9.46 -20.02 -34.25
CA ALA A 142 -8.60 -21.19 -34.37
C ALA A 142 -7.21 -20.81 -34.91
N GLY A 143 -6.15 -21.33 -34.29
CA GLY A 143 -4.76 -21.01 -34.64
C GLY A 143 -4.24 -19.69 -34.07
N HIS A 144 -5.03 -18.99 -33.25
CA HIS A 144 -4.64 -17.77 -32.57
C HIS A 144 -4.63 -17.94 -31.04
N ALA A 145 -3.82 -17.12 -30.38
CA ALA A 145 -3.79 -16.96 -28.93
C ALA A 145 -3.84 -15.47 -28.61
N ALA A 146 -4.88 -15.03 -27.91
CA ALA A 146 -4.95 -13.69 -27.36
C ALA A 146 -4.12 -13.64 -26.07
N VAL A 147 -2.95 -13.03 -26.12
CA VAL A 147 -1.96 -12.98 -25.03
C VAL A 147 -2.01 -11.60 -24.38
N GLY A 148 -2.19 -11.55 -23.05
CA GLY A 148 -2.14 -10.28 -22.32
C GLY A 148 -0.79 -9.59 -22.43
N GLU A 149 -0.78 -8.26 -22.43
CA GLU A 149 0.44 -7.43 -22.60
C GLU A 149 1.56 -7.81 -21.63
N GLN A 150 1.23 -8.07 -20.35
CA GLN A 150 2.22 -8.44 -19.36
C GLN A 150 2.78 -9.84 -19.60
N LEU A 151 1.93 -10.78 -20.02
CA LEU A 151 2.37 -12.13 -20.39
C LEU A 151 3.25 -12.08 -21.65
N ALA A 152 2.89 -11.27 -22.65
CA ALA A 152 3.67 -11.12 -23.88
C ALA A 152 5.07 -10.58 -23.58
N ALA A 153 5.17 -9.55 -22.72
CA ALA A 153 6.44 -9.01 -22.26
C ALA A 153 7.28 -10.07 -21.50
N ARG A 154 6.64 -10.89 -20.67
CA ARG A 154 7.30 -11.94 -19.89
C ARG A 154 7.82 -13.09 -20.75
N LEU A 155 7.06 -13.47 -21.79
CA LEU A 155 7.47 -14.48 -22.76
C LEU A 155 8.43 -13.93 -23.83
N GLY A 156 8.59 -12.60 -23.91
CA GLY A 156 9.40 -11.94 -24.93
C GLY A 156 8.82 -12.02 -26.33
N VAL A 157 7.50 -12.14 -26.45
CA VAL A 157 6.76 -12.29 -27.72
C VAL A 157 6.05 -11.00 -28.11
N ARG A 158 5.84 -10.80 -29.41
CA ARG A 158 5.20 -9.65 -30.02
C ARG A 158 3.97 -10.09 -30.84
N PRO A 159 3.06 -9.16 -31.20
CA PRO A 159 1.98 -9.47 -32.12
C PRO A 159 2.52 -10.10 -33.41
N GLY A 160 1.93 -11.22 -33.82
CA GLY A 160 2.34 -12.00 -34.99
C GLY A 160 3.44 -13.04 -34.73
N ASP A 161 4.07 -13.05 -33.56
CA ASP A 161 4.95 -14.14 -33.16
C ASP A 161 4.14 -15.42 -32.92
N HIS A 162 4.84 -16.54 -32.68
CA HIS A 162 4.20 -17.82 -32.42
C HIS A 162 4.52 -18.36 -31.04
N VAL A 163 3.52 -18.98 -30.41
CA VAL A 163 3.66 -19.72 -29.16
C VAL A 163 3.08 -21.12 -29.29
N THR A 164 3.73 -22.10 -28.67
CA THR A 164 3.23 -23.48 -28.65
C THR A 164 2.47 -23.72 -27.35
N ILE A 165 1.17 -23.98 -27.45
CA ILE A 165 0.29 -24.30 -26.31
C ILE A 165 -0.46 -25.59 -26.63
N GLY A 166 -0.42 -26.58 -25.72
CA GLY A 166 -1.08 -27.88 -25.97
C GLY A 166 -0.57 -28.61 -27.21
N GLY A 167 0.69 -28.37 -27.61
CA GLY A 167 1.28 -28.92 -28.84
C GLY A 167 0.81 -28.24 -30.13
N GLN A 168 -0.06 -27.23 -30.07
CA GLN A 168 -0.49 -26.43 -31.21
C GLN A 168 0.34 -25.16 -31.31
N ASN A 169 0.75 -24.80 -32.53
CA ASN A 169 1.44 -23.54 -32.80
C ASN A 169 0.42 -22.44 -33.09
N LEU A 170 0.36 -21.44 -32.22
CA LEU A 170 -0.63 -20.37 -32.26
C LEU A 170 0.02 -19.03 -32.59
N THR A 171 -0.63 -18.24 -33.43
CA THR A 171 -0.24 -16.85 -33.69
C THR A 171 -0.64 -15.97 -32.51
N VAL A 172 0.30 -15.16 -32.02
CA VAL A 172 0.11 -14.27 -30.88
C VAL A 172 -0.62 -13.01 -31.33
N ASP A 173 -1.80 -12.79 -30.77
CA ASP A 173 -2.50 -11.52 -30.79
C ASP A 173 -2.35 -10.89 -29.39
N VAL A 174 -1.66 -9.76 -29.27
CA VAL A 174 -1.53 -9.12 -27.96
C VAL A 174 -2.81 -8.35 -27.66
N ALA A 175 -3.54 -8.75 -26.61
CA ALA A 175 -4.81 -8.17 -26.22
C ALA A 175 -5.05 -8.27 -24.71
N GLY A 176 -5.51 -7.17 -24.11
CA GLY A 176 -5.73 -7.07 -22.66
C GLY A 176 -4.45 -6.85 -21.87
N SER A 177 -4.57 -6.37 -20.64
CA SER A 177 -3.42 -6.05 -19.78
C SER A 177 -2.95 -7.21 -18.89
N GLY A 178 -3.60 -8.37 -18.96
CA GLY A 178 -3.43 -9.47 -18.02
C GLY A 178 -2.18 -10.35 -18.21
N GLN A 179 -2.09 -11.39 -17.37
CA GLN A 179 -1.03 -12.41 -17.35
C GLN A 179 -1.48 -13.76 -17.96
N SER A 180 -2.64 -13.78 -18.62
CA SER A 180 -3.24 -14.99 -19.19
C SER A 180 -3.16 -15.01 -20.72
N ALA A 181 -3.13 -16.20 -21.28
CA ALA A 181 -3.31 -16.46 -22.71
C ALA A 181 -4.69 -17.09 -22.94
N SER A 182 -5.55 -16.38 -23.67
CA SER A 182 -6.85 -16.87 -24.10
C SER A 182 -6.72 -17.60 -25.43
N ILE A 183 -7.20 -18.84 -25.49
CA ILE A 183 -7.11 -19.73 -26.64
C ILE A 183 -8.48 -20.35 -26.95
N PRO A 184 -8.68 -20.96 -28.13
CA PRO A 184 -9.94 -21.64 -28.44
C PRO A 184 -10.32 -22.68 -27.39
N THR A 185 -11.60 -22.72 -27.01
CA THR A 185 -12.10 -23.55 -25.90
C THR A 185 -11.77 -25.03 -26.04
N GLU A 186 -11.83 -25.59 -27.26
CA GLU A 186 -11.45 -26.99 -27.54
C GLU A 186 -9.97 -27.27 -27.20
N LEU A 187 -9.07 -26.34 -27.57
CA LEU A 187 -7.65 -26.46 -27.23
C LEU A 187 -7.45 -26.29 -25.72
N ALA A 188 -8.10 -25.31 -25.10
CA ALA A 188 -8.05 -25.12 -23.66
C ALA A 188 -8.49 -26.39 -22.91
N HIS A 189 -9.58 -27.03 -23.34
CA HIS A 189 -10.05 -28.28 -22.75
C HIS A 189 -9.00 -29.39 -22.82
N SER A 190 -8.28 -29.51 -23.94
CA SER A 190 -7.18 -30.49 -24.06
C SER A 190 -5.98 -30.21 -23.13
N VAL A 191 -5.80 -28.95 -22.70
CA VAL A 191 -4.66 -28.52 -21.87
C VAL A 191 -5.01 -28.53 -20.38
N VAL A 192 -6.18 -28.00 -20.01
CA VAL A 192 -6.56 -27.78 -18.60
C VAL A 192 -7.78 -28.60 -18.16
N GLY A 193 -8.35 -29.40 -19.06
CA GLY A 193 -9.54 -30.21 -18.78
C GLY A 193 -10.79 -29.37 -18.57
N ASP A 194 -11.60 -29.76 -17.59
CA ASP A 194 -12.84 -29.05 -17.24
C ASP A 194 -12.67 -27.92 -16.22
N ASN A 195 -11.43 -27.71 -15.75
CA ASN A 195 -11.12 -26.68 -14.77
C ASN A 195 -11.55 -25.32 -15.29
N GLY A 196 -12.25 -24.56 -14.46
CA GLY A 196 -12.76 -23.26 -14.88
C GLY A 196 -13.76 -22.65 -13.91
N TRP A 197 -14.37 -21.56 -14.35
CA TRP A 197 -15.40 -20.83 -13.62
C TRP A 197 -16.43 -20.27 -14.62
N TRP A 198 -17.48 -19.66 -14.09
CA TRP A 198 -18.41 -18.87 -14.89
C TRP A 198 -18.41 -17.42 -14.47
N THR A 199 -18.54 -16.54 -15.45
CA THR A 199 -18.89 -15.12 -15.24
C THR A 199 -20.29 -14.89 -15.74
N ILE A 200 -21.13 -14.28 -14.91
CA ILE A 200 -22.55 -14.07 -15.21
C ILE A 200 -22.82 -12.57 -15.34
N THR A 201 -23.41 -12.20 -16.48
CA THR A 201 -23.87 -10.83 -16.74
C THR A 201 -25.38 -10.77 -16.60
N ALA A 202 -25.85 -9.82 -15.80
CA ALA A 202 -27.27 -9.55 -15.60
C ALA A 202 -27.90 -8.92 -16.87
N PRO A 203 -29.24 -8.97 -17.01
CA PRO A 203 -29.93 -8.31 -18.11
C PRO A 203 -29.64 -6.81 -18.13
N ALA A 204 -29.63 -6.22 -19.33
CA ALA A 204 -29.39 -4.80 -19.52
C ALA A 204 -30.31 -3.93 -18.64
N GLY A 205 -29.74 -2.96 -17.93
CA GLY A 205 -30.44 -2.08 -16.99
C GLY A 205 -30.67 -2.67 -15.59
N GLN A 206 -30.26 -3.92 -15.34
CA GLN A 206 -30.38 -4.60 -14.05
C GLN A 206 -29.03 -4.86 -13.37
N GLU A 207 -27.93 -4.37 -13.95
CA GLU A 207 -26.55 -4.67 -13.53
C GLU A 207 -26.25 -4.23 -12.10
N LYS A 208 -27.03 -3.29 -11.56
CA LYS A 208 -26.87 -2.73 -10.20
C LYS A 208 -27.85 -3.30 -9.17
N ARG A 209 -28.67 -4.28 -9.56
CA ARG A 209 -29.57 -4.96 -8.61
C ARG A 209 -28.77 -5.71 -7.57
N ARG A 210 -29.25 -5.70 -6.32
CA ARG A 210 -28.57 -6.35 -5.18
C ARG A 210 -29.07 -7.76 -4.88
N ASP A 211 -30.10 -8.22 -5.60
CA ASP A 211 -30.70 -9.54 -5.45
C ASP A 211 -30.29 -10.50 -6.59
N LEU A 212 -29.32 -10.11 -7.43
CA LEU A 212 -28.86 -10.88 -8.58
C LEU A 212 -28.38 -12.28 -8.17
N ALA A 213 -27.57 -12.37 -7.11
CA ALA A 213 -27.08 -13.65 -6.63
C ALA A 213 -28.17 -14.55 -6.04
N GLN A 214 -29.20 -13.97 -5.43
CA GLN A 214 -30.35 -14.73 -4.92
C GLN A 214 -31.16 -15.31 -6.09
N VAL A 215 -31.41 -14.53 -7.14
CA VAL A 215 -32.14 -14.96 -8.34
C VAL A 215 -31.37 -16.08 -9.04
N PHE A 216 -30.07 -15.89 -9.28
CA PHE A 216 -29.23 -16.87 -9.96
C PHE A 216 -28.99 -18.13 -9.11
N GLY A 217 -28.78 -17.97 -7.80
CA GLY A 217 -28.65 -19.06 -6.85
C GLY A 217 -29.92 -19.92 -6.76
N ALA A 218 -31.12 -19.30 -6.80
CA ALA A 218 -32.38 -20.05 -6.83
C ALA A 218 -32.56 -20.86 -8.12
N ALA A 219 -32.07 -20.36 -9.26
CA ALA A 219 -32.15 -21.07 -10.54
C ALA A 219 -31.14 -22.23 -10.66
N THR A 220 -29.97 -22.10 -10.02
CA THR A 220 -28.86 -23.07 -10.14
C THR A 220 -28.71 -23.99 -8.93
N GLY A 221 -29.28 -23.65 -7.79
CA GLY A 221 -29.09 -24.34 -6.52
C GLY A 221 -27.75 -24.04 -5.83
N LEU A 222 -26.93 -23.14 -6.39
CA LEU A 222 -25.62 -22.80 -5.83
C LEU A 222 -25.74 -21.83 -4.65
N PRO A 223 -24.93 -22.00 -3.59
CA PRO A 223 -24.82 -21.02 -2.54
C PRO A 223 -24.20 -19.72 -3.07
N ALA A 224 -24.54 -18.60 -2.45
CA ALA A 224 -24.01 -17.29 -2.84
C ALA A 224 -23.54 -16.47 -1.64
N THR A 225 -22.55 -15.62 -1.86
CA THR A 225 -21.98 -14.71 -0.87
C THR A 225 -21.50 -13.42 -1.52
N THR A 226 -21.52 -12.32 -0.77
CA THR A 226 -20.86 -11.06 -1.13
C THR A 226 -19.47 -10.94 -0.51
N ASP A 227 -19.14 -11.84 0.43
CA ASP A 227 -17.87 -11.83 1.16
C ASP A 227 -16.82 -12.68 0.42
N PRO A 228 -15.75 -12.06 -0.13
CA PRO A 228 -14.69 -12.78 -0.85
C PRO A 228 -13.84 -13.69 0.04
N SER A 229 -13.95 -13.57 1.38
CA SER A 229 -13.20 -14.42 2.32
C SER A 229 -13.84 -15.80 2.51
N VAL A 230 -15.13 -15.94 2.18
CA VAL A 230 -15.85 -17.21 2.23
C VAL A 230 -15.33 -18.12 1.12
N GLN A 231 -14.86 -19.31 1.51
CA GLN A 231 -14.43 -20.33 0.57
C GLN A 231 -15.60 -21.27 0.20
N PRO A 232 -15.60 -21.85 -1.01
CA PRO A 232 -16.57 -22.88 -1.36
C PRO A 232 -16.48 -24.08 -0.41
N GLU A 233 -17.61 -24.75 -0.20
CA GLU A 233 -17.63 -25.98 0.60
C GLU A 233 -16.88 -27.10 -0.11
N ALA A 234 -15.96 -27.75 0.61
CA ALA A 234 -15.19 -28.86 0.06
C ALA A 234 -16.12 -30.02 -0.33
N GLY A 235 -16.08 -30.42 -1.61
CA GLY A 235 -16.99 -31.45 -2.16
C GLY A 235 -18.40 -30.96 -2.48
N GLY A 236 -18.68 -29.65 -2.33
CA GLY A 236 -19.93 -29.03 -2.74
C GLY A 236 -20.05 -28.85 -4.26
N GLN A 237 -21.01 -28.02 -4.70
CA GLN A 237 -21.27 -27.77 -6.12
C GLN A 237 -20.53 -26.55 -6.68
N GLY A 238 -20.00 -25.68 -5.81
CA GLY A 238 -19.41 -24.39 -6.18
C GLY A 238 -19.95 -23.26 -5.30
N LEU A 239 -19.57 -22.03 -5.61
CA LEU A 239 -20.00 -20.84 -4.89
C LEU A 239 -20.16 -19.67 -5.85
N ILE A 240 -21.20 -18.87 -5.66
CA ILE A 240 -21.42 -17.61 -6.36
C ILE A 240 -20.87 -16.47 -5.52
N TYR A 241 -19.90 -15.72 -6.05
CA TYR A 241 -19.53 -14.42 -5.53
C TYR A 241 -20.38 -13.34 -6.21
N ASP A 242 -21.14 -12.62 -5.40
CA ASP A 242 -21.90 -11.44 -5.82
C ASP A 242 -21.01 -10.20 -5.80
N THR A 243 -20.72 -9.64 -6.98
CA THR A 243 -19.81 -8.50 -7.11
C THR A 243 -20.52 -7.16 -6.89
N VAL A 244 -21.85 -7.16 -6.77
CA VAL A 244 -22.72 -5.98 -6.72
C VAL A 244 -23.38 -5.79 -5.34
N GLY A 245 -23.86 -6.88 -4.73
CA GLY A 245 -24.74 -6.89 -3.56
C GLY A 245 -24.10 -6.51 -2.21
N GLY A 246 -22.79 -6.20 -2.18
CA GLY A 246 -22.02 -5.97 -0.96
C GLY A 246 -22.53 -4.85 -0.04
N VAL A 247 -22.14 -4.93 1.23
CA VAL A 247 -22.43 -3.92 2.26
C VAL A 247 -21.18 -3.06 2.48
N GLY A 248 -21.24 -1.80 2.06
CA GLY A 248 -20.17 -0.83 2.28
C GLY A 248 -19.85 0.02 1.05
N PRO A 249 -18.87 0.94 1.18
CA PRO A 249 -18.45 1.80 0.08
C PRO A 249 -17.45 1.14 -0.89
N LEU A 250 -16.91 -0.03 -0.53
CA LEU A 250 -15.89 -0.72 -1.32
C LEU A 250 -16.51 -1.67 -2.34
N SER A 251 -15.89 -1.76 -3.52
CA SER A 251 -16.25 -2.76 -4.53
C SER A 251 -15.81 -4.17 -4.11
N PHE A 252 -16.34 -5.20 -4.75
CA PHE A 252 -15.91 -6.59 -4.53
C PHE A 252 -14.40 -6.76 -4.78
N GLN A 253 -13.88 -6.16 -5.85
CA GLN A 253 -12.46 -6.18 -6.22
C GLN A 253 -11.59 -5.58 -5.12
N GLN A 254 -12.03 -4.48 -4.49
CA GLN A 254 -11.35 -3.85 -3.37
C GLN A 254 -11.41 -4.69 -2.08
N ASN A 255 -12.53 -5.37 -1.81
CA ASN A 255 -12.61 -6.30 -0.69
C ASN A 255 -11.73 -7.54 -0.91
N TYR A 256 -11.65 -8.03 -2.15
CA TYR A 256 -10.78 -9.15 -2.51
C TYR A 256 -9.30 -8.77 -2.44
N SER A 257 -8.92 -7.57 -2.91
CA SER A 257 -7.55 -7.06 -2.79
C SER A 257 -7.09 -6.90 -1.34
N ALA A 258 -8.02 -6.55 -0.44
CA ALA A 258 -7.76 -6.52 0.99
C ALA A 258 -7.33 -7.89 1.55
N LEU A 259 -7.85 -9.00 1.02
CA LEU A 259 -7.42 -10.36 1.43
C LEU A 259 -5.96 -10.63 1.08
N PHE A 260 -5.47 -10.12 -0.05
CA PHE A 260 -4.08 -10.27 -0.48
C PHE A 260 -3.14 -9.45 0.39
N SER A 261 -3.47 -8.17 0.62
CA SER A 261 -2.67 -7.30 1.49
C SER A 261 -2.70 -7.74 2.96
N GLY A 262 -3.81 -8.31 3.41
CA GLY A 262 -4.00 -8.85 4.75
C GLY A 262 -3.04 -10.02 5.05
N LYS A 263 -2.80 -10.90 4.06
CA LYS A 263 -1.80 -11.98 4.19
C LYS A 263 -0.39 -11.43 4.48
N VAL A 264 0.01 -10.33 3.83
CA VAL A 264 1.33 -9.71 4.07
C VAL A 264 1.38 -9.06 5.45
N THR A 265 0.37 -8.26 5.81
CA THR A 265 0.37 -7.50 7.08
C THR A 265 0.20 -8.41 8.30
N GLY A 266 -0.53 -9.53 8.17
CA GLY A 266 -0.68 -10.53 9.23
C GLY A 266 0.47 -11.55 9.31
N SER A 267 1.43 -11.51 8.38
CA SER A 267 2.55 -12.45 8.35
C SER A 267 3.67 -12.10 9.35
N THR A 268 4.68 -12.96 9.43
CA THR A 268 5.93 -12.69 10.17
C THR A 268 6.60 -11.39 9.73
N LEU A 269 6.52 -11.01 8.44
CA LEU A 269 7.04 -9.73 7.96
C LEU A 269 6.30 -8.54 8.59
N GLY A 270 4.97 -8.63 8.70
CA GLY A 270 4.14 -7.66 9.40
C GLY A 270 4.51 -7.51 10.88
N LEU A 271 4.75 -8.62 11.56
CA LEU A 271 5.21 -8.62 12.95
C LEU A 271 6.59 -7.95 13.10
N ILE A 272 7.56 -8.29 12.24
CA ILE A 272 8.90 -7.69 12.24
C ILE A 272 8.80 -6.18 11.99
N SER A 273 7.98 -5.75 11.03
CA SER A 273 7.74 -4.32 10.79
C SER A 273 7.12 -3.61 11.98
N THR A 274 6.20 -4.26 12.71
CA THR A 274 5.56 -3.68 13.89
C THR A 274 6.57 -3.50 15.02
N ILE A 275 7.41 -4.51 15.27
CA ILE A 275 8.49 -4.44 16.25
C ILE A 275 9.51 -3.36 15.86
N GLY A 276 9.89 -3.31 14.57
CA GLY A 276 10.80 -2.29 14.04
C GLY A 276 10.27 -0.87 14.23
N LEU A 277 8.97 -0.65 14.02
CA LEU A 277 8.33 0.64 14.29
C LEU A 277 8.42 1.03 15.77
N ILE A 278 8.08 0.11 16.68
CA ILE A 278 8.16 0.35 18.12
C ILE A 278 9.59 0.68 18.52
N LEU A 279 10.57 -0.10 18.04
CA LEU A 279 11.97 0.11 18.36
C LEU A 279 12.49 1.46 17.86
N GLY A 280 12.20 1.83 16.61
CA GLY A 280 12.65 3.12 16.09
C GLY A 280 11.94 4.31 16.75
N PHE A 281 10.68 4.14 17.17
CA PHE A 281 10.01 5.14 18.01
C PHE A 281 10.71 5.31 19.37
N VAL A 282 11.05 4.20 20.04
CA VAL A 282 11.80 4.24 21.30
C VAL A 282 13.17 4.89 21.12
N ILE A 283 13.90 4.55 20.05
CA ILE A 283 15.19 5.17 19.72
C ILE A 283 15.04 6.67 19.49
N ALA A 284 14.01 7.11 18.76
CA ALA A 284 13.73 8.51 18.51
C ALA A 284 13.51 9.29 19.82
N VAL A 285 12.59 8.81 20.67
CA VAL A 285 12.26 9.43 21.96
C VAL A 285 13.50 9.48 22.86
N SER A 286 14.26 8.39 22.94
CA SER A 286 15.46 8.31 23.77
C SER A 286 16.54 9.29 23.32
N SER A 287 16.73 9.40 22.01
CA SER A 287 17.69 10.34 21.42
C SER A 287 17.29 11.81 21.64
N PHE A 288 16.00 12.12 21.52
CA PHE A 288 15.47 13.47 21.80
C PHE A 288 15.53 13.82 23.29
N LEU A 289 15.19 12.90 24.18
CA LEU A 289 15.31 13.12 25.63
C LEU A 289 16.75 13.40 26.03
N ALA A 290 17.71 12.65 25.49
CA ALA A 290 19.12 12.95 25.67
C ALA A 290 19.48 14.36 25.15
N ALA A 291 18.82 14.83 24.08
CA ALA A 291 19.12 16.13 23.46
C ALA A 291 18.68 17.30 24.33
N VAL A 292 17.47 17.15 24.85
CA VAL A 292 16.90 18.06 25.82
C VAL A 292 17.74 18.05 27.09
N SER A 293 18.22 16.88 27.54
CA SER A 293 19.03 16.78 28.76
C SER A 293 20.39 17.45 28.67
N GLU A 294 21.08 17.33 27.53
CA GLU A 294 22.39 17.95 27.32
C GLU A 294 22.32 19.49 27.28
N ARG A 295 21.18 20.05 26.88
CA ARG A 295 20.98 21.49 26.71
C ARG A 295 20.21 22.15 27.85
N LYS A 296 19.86 21.41 28.93
CA LYS A 296 19.05 21.93 30.05
C LYS A 296 19.56 23.26 30.62
N ARG A 297 20.88 23.40 30.75
CA ARG A 297 21.50 24.61 31.27
C ARG A 297 21.32 25.80 30.31
N GLU A 298 21.38 25.56 29.01
CA GLU A 298 21.13 26.59 27.99
C GLU A 298 19.66 27.06 28.05
N PHE A 299 18.72 26.12 28.17
CA PHE A 299 17.30 26.43 28.39
C PHE A 299 17.07 27.23 29.68
N GLY A 300 17.73 26.87 30.79
CA GLY A 300 17.63 27.59 32.06
C GLY A 300 18.09 29.05 31.98
N ILE A 301 19.13 29.34 31.17
CA ILE A 301 19.62 30.71 30.94
C ILE A 301 18.65 31.50 30.06
N MET A 302 18.12 30.89 29.00
CA MET A 302 17.20 31.59 28.09
C MET A 302 15.83 31.85 28.73
N SER A 303 15.33 30.91 29.53
CA SER A 303 14.09 31.09 30.31
C SER A 303 14.21 32.19 31.37
N SER A 304 15.39 32.44 31.93
CA SER A 304 15.58 33.53 32.92
C SER A 304 15.63 34.93 32.29
N ILE A 305 15.90 35.02 30.98
CA ILE A 305 15.89 36.25 30.19
C ILE A 305 14.52 36.48 29.51
N GLY A 306 13.60 35.51 29.62
CA GLY A 306 12.24 35.60 29.06
C GLY A 306 12.12 35.13 27.61
N LEU A 307 13.11 34.38 27.08
CA LEU A 307 13.14 33.88 25.70
C LEU A 307 12.69 32.42 25.57
N ALA A 308 11.86 31.94 26.50
CA ALA A 308 11.51 30.51 26.59
C ALA A 308 10.78 29.99 25.34
N ASP A 309 9.92 30.82 24.74
CA ASP A 309 9.12 30.47 23.57
C ASP A 309 9.99 30.38 22.30
N GLU A 310 10.96 31.29 22.14
CA GLU A 310 11.91 31.25 21.02
C GLU A 310 12.73 29.96 21.01
N VAL A 311 13.16 29.47 22.17
CA VAL A 311 13.92 28.22 22.27
C VAL A 311 13.06 27.00 21.95
N LEU A 312 11.78 27.02 22.34
CA LEU A 312 10.82 26.01 21.91
C LEU A 312 10.74 25.94 20.38
N TYR A 313 10.61 27.09 19.70
CA TYR A 313 10.56 27.13 18.24
C TYR A 313 11.86 26.65 17.58
N PHE A 314 13.04 27.05 18.10
CA PHE A 314 14.32 26.57 17.58
C PHE A 314 14.45 25.05 17.68
N PHE A 315 14.07 24.48 18.83
CA PHE A 315 14.10 23.04 19.02
C PHE A 315 13.08 22.32 18.12
N LEU A 316 11.87 22.85 18.03
CA LEU A 316 10.82 22.25 17.20
C LEU A 316 11.22 22.21 15.72
N VAL A 317 11.87 23.27 15.22
CA VAL A 317 12.41 23.32 13.85
C VAL A 317 13.57 22.32 13.67
N GLU A 318 14.48 22.20 14.64
CA GLU A 318 15.55 21.20 14.61
C GLU A 318 14.99 19.77 14.56
N SER A 319 14.03 19.46 15.43
CA SER A 319 13.33 18.17 15.43
C SER A 319 12.58 17.93 14.12
N ALA A 320 11.89 18.93 13.58
CA ALA A 320 11.18 18.81 12.31
C ALA A 320 12.13 18.47 11.16
N ILE A 321 13.31 19.10 11.09
CA ILE A 321 14.34 18.78 10.10
C ILE A 321 14.80 17.32 10.25
N VAL A 322 15.04 16.86 11.49
CA VAL A 322 15.41 15.46 11.75
C VAL A 322 14.33 14.49 11.24
N PHE A 323 13.06 14.74 11.56
CA PHE A 323 11.96 13.88 11.10
C PHE A 323 11.79 13.87 9.58
N VAL A 324 11.88 15.03 8.93
CA VAL A 324 11.77 15.13 7.46
C VAL A 324 12.92 14.40 6.78
N VAL A 325 14.15 14.59 7.24
CA VAL A 325 15.33 13.91 6.68
C VAL A 325 15.24 12.40 6.92
N ALA A 326 14.89 11.97 8.13
CA ALA A 326 14.73 10.56 8.45
C ALA A 326 13.60 9.90 7.62
N TYR A 327 12.50 10.60 7.41
CA TYR A 327 11.42 10.15 6.53
C TYR A 327 11.89 9.99 5.09
N ALA A 328 12.55 11.01 4.53
CA ALA A 328 13.07 10.94 3.16
C ALA A 328 14.07 9.78 3.00
N VAL A 329 15.04 9.66 3.92
CA VAL A 329 16.04 8.58 3.88
C VAL A 329 15.38 7.21 4.05
N GLY A 330 14.45 7.07 5.00
CA GLY A 330 13.77 5.80 5.27
C GLY A 330 12.88 5.35 4.10
N VAL A 331 12.09 6.25 3.52
CA VAL A 331 11.19 5.94 2.40
C VAL A 331 11.96 5.66 1.12
N LEU A 332 13.00 6.44 0.81
CA LEU A 332 13.86 6.20 -0.36
C LEU A 332 14.64 4.89 -0.20
N GLY A 333 15.19 4.64 1.00
CA GLY A 333 15.88 3.40 1.32
C GLY A 333 14.95 2.18 1.20
N ALA A 334 13.71 2.28 1.66
CA ALA A 334 12.70 1.24 1.48
C ALA A 334 12.37 0.98 0.01
N GLY A 335 12.17 2.04 -0.78
CA GLY A 335 11.89 1.92 -2.22
C GLY A 335 13.04 1.21 -2.95
N ALA A 336 14.28 1.63 -2.69
CA ALA A 336 15.46 0.98 -3.24
C ALA A 336 15.58 -0.49 -2.80
N ALA A 337 15.32 -0.78 -1.51
CA ALA A 337 15.38 -2.15 -0.99
C ALA A 337 14.36 -3.06 -1.66
N VAL A 338 13.10 -2.62 -1.80
CA VAL A 338 12.05 -3.40 -2.47
C VAL A 338 12.38 -3.62 -3.95
N ALA A 339 12.81 -2.55 -4.65
CA ALA A 339 13.15 -2.63 -6.08
C ALA A 339 14.31 -3.59 -6.36
N LEU A 340 15.31 -3.65 -5.47
CA LEU A 340 16.48 -4.54 -5.63
C LEU A 340 16.20 -5.98 -5.22
N VAL A 341 15.40 -6.20 -4.18
CA VAL A 341 15.18 -7.54 -3.61
C VAL A 341 14.01 -8.26 -4.29
N ILE A 342 12.94 -7.55 -4.65
CA ILE A 342 11.73 -8.14 -5.24
C ILE A 342 11.22 -7.27 -6.41
N PRO A 343 11.96 -7.21 -7.54
CA PRO A 343 11.63 -6.31 -8.65
C PRO A 343 10.25 -6.58 -9.24
N GLY A 344 9.77 -7.83 -9.21
CA GLY A 344 8.49 -8.23 -9.79
C GLY A 344 7.24 -7.66 -9.11
N ILE A 345 7.35 -7.16 -7.88
CA ILE A 345 6.23 -6.51 -7.16
C ILE A 345 6.53 -5.06 -6.82
N ALA A 346 7.67 -4.51 -7.25
CA ALA A 346 8.11 -3.17 -6.90
C ALA A 346 7.42 -2.12 -7.79
N THR A 347 6.22 -1.69 -7.42
CA THR A 347 5.50 -0.64 -8.15
C THR A 347 5.65 0.73 -7.48
N VAL A 348 5.79 1.77 -8.29
CA VAL A 348 5.88 3.16 -7.81
C VAL A 348 4.60 3.57 -7.08
N THR A 349 3.45 3.06 -7.52
CA THR A 349 2.14 3.30 -6.90
C THR A 349 2.07 2.72 -5.48
N ALA A 350 2.47 1.46 -5.28
CA ALA A 350 2.49 0.83 -3.97
C ALA A 350 3.47 1.55 -3.01
N TRP A 351 4.66 1.91 -3.50
CA TRP A 351 5.64 2.66 -2.72
C TRP A 351 5.12 4.05 -2.34
N ALA A 352 4.47 4.77 -3.26
CA ALA A 352 3.91 6.09 -2.99
C ALA A 352 2.75 6.03 -1.98
N GLN A 353 1.87 5.02 -2.08
CA GLN A 353 0.82 4.77 -1.11
C GLN A 353 1.40 4.48 0.30
N ALA A 354 2.41 3.62 0.38
CA ALA A 354 3.10 3.33 1.63
C ALA A 354 3.78 4.57 2.23
N ALA A 355 4.48 5.35 1.39
CA ALA A 355 5.12 6.60 1.77
C ALA A 355 4.10 7.60 2.32
N GLY A 356 2.97 7.80 1.64
CA GLY A 356 1.89 8.68 2.07
C GLY A 356 1.26 8.24 3.40
N MET A 357 1.05 6.94 3.58
CA MET A 357 0.55 6.38 4.83
C MET A 357 1.52 6.64 5.99
N VAL A 358 2.82 6.42 5.80
CA VAL A 358 3.82 6.69 6.84
C VAL A 358 3.95 8.19 7.13
N ALA A 359 3.82 9.06 6.11
CA ALA A 359 3.84 10.51 6.28
C ALA A 359 2.72 10.99 7.21
N ALA A 360 1.54 10.35 7.17
CA ALA A 360 0.42 10.69 8.04
C ALA A 360 0.74 10.52 9.55
N PHE A 361 1.74 9.71 9.91
CA PHE A 361 2.18 9.52 11.30
C PHE A 361 3.22 10.56 11.76
N ILE A 362 3.82 11.34 10.85
CA ILE A 362 4.85 12.34 11.20
C ILE A 362 4.35 13.35 12.24
N PRO A 363 3.13 13.94 12.13
CA PRO A 363 2.64 14.87 13.14
C PRO A 363 2.55 14.24 14.53
N ALA A 364 2.06 13.00 14.63
CA ALA A 364 1.98 12.28 15.89
C ALA A 364 3.39 12.01 16.47
N MET A 365 4.34 11.58 15.64
CA MET A 365 5.74 11.39 16.07
C MET A 365 6.40 12.69 16.51
N ALA A 366 6.13 13.81 15.84
CA ALA A 366 6.67 15.12 16.21
C ALA A 366 6.12 15.58 17.58
N ILE A 367 4.82 15.37 17.82
CA ILE A 367 4.20 15.69 19.11
C ILE A 367 4.84 14.85 20.23
N VAL A 368 4.89 13.53 20.06
CA VAL A 368 5.34 12.66 21.16
C VAL A 368 6.86 12.70 21.33
N GLY A 369 7.62 12.73 20.23
CA GLY A 369 9.07 12.66 20.23
C GLY A 369 9.77 13.98 20.53
N ALA A 370 9.17 15.13 20.16
CA ALA A 370 9.80 16.43 20.34
C ALA A 370 9.02 17.38 21.26
N LEU A 371 7.70 17.52 21.05
CA LEU A 371 6.91 18.52 21.77
C LEU A 371 6.74 18.17 23.26
N ILE A 372 6.38 16.92 23.58
CA ILE A 372 6.15 16.50 24.98
C ILE A 372 7.41 16.65 25.84
N PRO A 373 8.61 16.16 25.43
CA PRO A 373 9.84 16.34 26.20
C PRO A 373 10.18 17.80 26.48
N VAL A 374 10.07 18.67 25.49
CA VAL A 374 10.42 20.09 25.65
C VAL A 374 9.40 20.81 26.51
N HIS A 375 8.11 20.56 26.30
CA HIS A 375 7.07 21.18 27.12
C HIS A 375 7.25 20.81 28.61
N ARG A 376 7.58 19.54 28.89
CA ARG A 376 7.91 19.10 30.26
C ARG A 376 9.15 19.80 30.83
N LEU A 377 10.14 20.13 30.00
CA LEU A 377 11.32 20.87 30.45
C LEU A 377 10.98 22.32 30.80
N LEU A 378 10.18 23.00 29.96
CA LEU A 378 9.82 24.41 30.15
C LEU A 378 8.93 24.63 31.40
N GLN A 379 8.23 23.60 31.87
CA GLN A 379 7.46 23.65 33.11
C GLN A 379 8.34 23.62 34.38
N GLN A 380 9.64 23.29 34.28
CA GLN A 380 10.56 23.26 35.43
C GLN A 380 11.02 24.67 35.78
N ARG A 381 11.25 24.93 37.08
CA ARG A 381 11.66 26.27 37.52
C ARG A 381 13.07 26.58 36.98
N PRO A 382 13.37 27.81 36.51
CA PRO A 382 14.69 28.16 35.98
C PRO A 382 15.85 27.85 36.93
N VAL A 383 15.62 27.97 38.25
CA VAL A 383 16.60 27.62 39.29
C VAL A 383 16.92 26.12 39.34
N GLU A 384 15.96 25.25 39.03
CA GLU A 384 16.15 23.80 38.99
C GLU A 384 16.92 23.37 37.73
N LEU A 385 16.70 24.07 36.61
CA LEU A 385 17.43 23.86 35.36
C LEU A 385 18.91 24.25 35.44
N LEU A 386 19.25 25.16 36.35
CA LEU A 386 20.61 25.67 36.57
C LEU A 386 21.32 25.01 37.76
N GLY A 387 20.57 24.46 38.72
CA GLY A 387 21.07 23.94 39.99
C GLY A 387 21.41 22.45 40.03
N GLY A 388 21.29 21.74 38.89
CA GLY A 388 21.64 20.32 38.82
C GLY A 388 23.13 20.09 39.04
N ARG A 389 23.48 19.54 40.22
CA ARG A 389 24.79 18.93 40.52
C ARG A 389 25.00 17.66 39.72
#